data_AF-A0A7C2UEP8-F1
#
_entry.id   AF-A0A7C2UEP8-F1
#
_cell.length_a   1.000
_cell.length_b   1.000
_cell.length_c   1.000
_cell.angle_alpha   90.00
_cell.angle_beta   90.00
_cell.angle_gamma   90.00
#
_symmetry.space_group_name_H-M   'P 1'
#
loop_
_entity.id
_entity.type
_entity.pdbx_description
1 polymer ?
#
loop_
_entity_poly.entity_id
_entity_poly.type
_entity_poly.pdbx_seq_one_letter_code
_entity_poly.pdbx_strand_id
1 'polypeptide(L)'
;MLGQALGLTDAEFDALQGDYRASTLFTGREKAVLAWSEAMTLNTAKRDEAAWQALRSHFSDAEIVEISLACAMFNMINRLNDSFRTELESEEYNRRQHGAVAVTAKALEDYACRICEAART
;
A
#
# COMPACT_ATOMS: atom_id res chain seq x y z
N MET A 1 9.04 0.15 11.02
CA MET A 1 8.81 0.17 9.55
C MET A 1 7.49 0.87 9.24
N LEU A 2 7.31 1.45 8.04
CA LEU A 2 6.11 2.24 7.68
C LEU A 2 4.79 1.49 7.95
N GLY A 3 4.70 0.21 7.56
CA GLY A 3 3.47 -0.56 7.79
C GLY A 3 3.13 -0.76 9.28
N GLN A 4 4.13 -1.01 10.14
CA GLN A 4 3.90 -1.09 11.59
C GLN A 4 3.44 0.25 12.16
N ALA A 5 3.98 1.37 11.66
CA ALA A 5 3.53 2.71 12.06
C ALA A 5 2.08 3.00 11.63
N LEU A 6 1.58 2.29 10.60
CA LEU A 6 0.20 2.32 10.13
C LEU A 6 -0.69 1.24 10.78
N GLY A 7 -0.16 0.48 11.75
CA GLY A 7 -0.94 -0.50 12.52
C GLY A 7 -0.91 -1.94 12.00
N LEU A 8 -0.15 -2.26 10.96
CA LEU A 8 0.06 -3.66 10.53
C LEU A 8 0.79 -4.45 11.62
N THR A 9 0.24 -5.62 11.91
CA THR A 9 0.76 -6.58 12.89
C THR A 9 1.82 -7.49 12.27
N ASP A 10 2.68 -8.07 13.11
CA ASP A 10 3.69 -9.03 12.65
C ASP A 10 3.05 -10.25 11.96
N ALA A 11 1.89 -10.70 12.44
CA ALA A 11 1.13 -11.79 11.81
C ALA A 11 0.63 -11.44 10.40
N GLU A 12 0.25 -10.18 10.16
CA GLU A 12 -0.11 -9.71 8.81
C GLU A 12 1.12 -9.63 7.90
N PHE A 13 2.28 -9.21 8.42
CA PHE A 13 3.53 -9.24 7.65
C PHE A 13 3.92 -10.67 7.26
N ASP A 14 3.84 -11.61 8.19
CA ASP A 14 4.11 -13.03 7.92
C ASP A 14 3.14 -13.58 6.86
N ALA A 15 1.85 -13.22 6.95
CA ALA A 15 0.85 -13.63 5.97
C ALA A 15 1.11 -13.03 4.58
N LEU A 16 1.58 -11.77 4.49
CA LEU A 16 1.95 -11.13 3.22
C LEU A 16 3.18 -11.77 2.57
N GLN A 17 4.14 -12.25 3.37
CA GLN A 17 5.32 -12.97 2.87
C GLN A 17 4.99 -14.42 2.47
N GLY A 18 3.93 -14.99 3.03
CA GLY A 18 3.41 -16.32 2.71
C GLY A 18 2.24 -16.28 1.71
N ASP A 19 1.28 -17.19 1.90
CA ASP A 19 0.06 -17.25 1.10
C ASP A 19 -1.05 -16.38 1.71
N TYR A 20 -1.00 -15.07 1.45
CA TYR A 20 -2.01 -14.13 1.91
C TYR A 20 -3.42 -14.45 1.38
N ARG A 21 -3.55 -15.20 0.26
CA ARG A 21 -4.86 -15.55 -0.32
C ARG A 21 -5.60 -16.55 0.57
N ALA A 22 -4.87 -17.46 1.21
CA ALA A 22 -5.41 -18.40 2.18
C ALA A 22 -5.58 -17.80 3.59
N SER A 23 -4.89 -16.70 3.91
CA SER A 23 -4.96 -16.07 5.23
C SER A 23 -6.37 -15.56 5.58
N THR A 24 -6.80 -15.78 6.83
CA THR A 24 -8.04 -15.20 7.37
C THR A 24 -7.86 -13.79 7.91
N LEU A 25 -6.62 -13.28 7.95
CA LEU A 25 -6.30 -11.93 8.45
C LEU A 25 -6.73 -10.83 7.48
N PHE A 26 -6.93 -11.16 6.20
CA PHE A 26 -7.35 -10.21 5.18
C PHE A 26 -8.77 -10.51 4.69
N THR A 27 -9.56 -9.45 4.56
CA THR A 27 -10.86 -9.47 3.92
C THR A 27 -10.76 -9.72 2.42
N GLY A 28 -11.88 -10.05 1.76
CA GLY A 28 -11.92 -10.17 0.30
C GLY A 28 -11.51 -8.89 -0.41
N ARG A 29 -11.89 -7.72 0.14
CA ARG A 29 -11.53 -6.39 -0.38
C ARG A 29 -10.02 -6.15 -0.32
N GLU A 30 -9.37 -6.48 0.79
CA GLU A 30 -7.91 -6.35 0.92
C GLU A 30 -7.16 -7.33 0.02
N LYS A 31 -7.61 -8.59 -0.06
CA LYS A 31 -7.01 -9.59 -0.96
C LYS A 31 -7.08 -9.17 -2.43
N ALA A 32 -8.17 -8.51 -2.84
CA ALA A 32 -8.30 -7.97 -4.19
C ALA A 32 -7.26 -6.87 -4.48
N VAL A 33 -7.02 -5.95 -3.53
CA VAL A 33 -5.98 -4.92 -3.65
C VAL A 33 -4.58 -5.55 -3.70
N LEU A 34 -4.31 -6.53 -2.84
CA LEU A 34 -3.03 -7.25 -2.82
C LEU A 34 -2.77 -7.98 -4.15
N ALA A 35 -3.77 -8.69 -4.68
CA ALA A 35 -3.66 -9.37 -5.96
C ALA A 35 -3.45 -8.41 -7.13
N TRP A 36 -4.17 -7.28 -7.15
CA TRP A 36 -3.96 -6.25 -8.17
C TRP A 36 -2.58 -5.60 -8.08
N SER A 37 -2.11 -5.31 -6.85
CA SER A 37 -0.78 -4.74 -6.60
C SER A 37 0.33 -5.68 -7.08
N GLU A 38 0.21 -6.99 -6.84
CA GLU A 38 1.11 -8.01 -7.34
C GLU A 38 1.11 -8.03 -8.88
N ALA A 39 -0.07 -8.05 -9.50
CA ALA A 39 -0.22 -8.08 -10.94
C ALA A 39 0.36 -6.83 -11.63
N MET A 40 0.18 -5.64 -11.05
CA MET A 40 0.78 -4.39 -11.53
C MET A 40 2.31 -4.41 -11.38
N THR A 41 2.83 -4.92 -10.27
CA THR A 41 4.26 -4.99 -9.98
C THR A 41 4.99 -5.94 -10.93
N LEU A 42 4.40 -7.11 -11.19
CA LEU A 42 4.92 -8.12 -12.12
C LEU A 42 4.58 -7.80 -13.59
N ASN A 43 3.91 -6.68 -13.87
CA ASN A 43 3.45 -6.27 -15.18
C ASN A 43 2.60 -7.35 -15.89
N THR A 44 1.74 -8.03 -15.12
CA THR A 44 0.80 -9.07 -15.59
C THR A 44 -0.65 -8.62 -15.55
N ALA A 45 -0.96 -7.44 -15.00
CA ALA A 45 -2.33 -6.93 -14.84
C ALA A 45 -3.20 -7.06 -16.10
N LYS A 46 -2.66 -6.77 -17.30
CA LYS A 46 -3.40 -6.89 -18.57
C LYS A 46 -3.93 -8.31 -18.86
N ARG A 47 -3.24 -9.35 -18.38
CA ARG A 47 -3.57 -10.76 -18.63
C ARG A 47 -4.17 -11.46 -17.41
N ASP A 48 -4.23 -10.78 -16.27
CA ASP A 48 -4.78 -11.31 -15.02
C ASP A 48 -6.23 -10.87 -14.84
N GLU A 49 -7.13 -11.52 -15.59
CA GLU A 49 -8.55 -11.21 -15.56
C GLU A 49 -9.16 -11.49 -14.18
N ALA A 50 -8.64 -12.47 -13.44
CA ALA A 50 -9.13 -12.80 -12.11
C ALA A 50 -8.86 -11.65 -11.12
N ALA A 51 -7.65 -11.09 -11.13
CA ALA A 51 -7.32 -9.93 -10.31
C ALA A 51 -8.17 -8.70 -10.70
N TRP A 52 -8.37 -8.47 -12.00
CA TRP A 52 -9.22 -7.37 -12.48
C TRP A 52 -10.68 -7.49 -12.02
N GLN A 53 -11.28 -8.67 -12.18
CA GLN A 53 -12.67 -8.91 -11.78
C GLN A 53 -12.85 -8.85 -10.25
N ALA A 54 -11.90 -9.38 -9.48
CA ALA A 54 -11.92 -9.27 -8.03
C ALA A 54 -11.80 -7.82 -7.55
N LEU A 55 -11.00 -7.00 -8.23
CA LEU A 55 -10.88 -5.58 -7.88
C LEU A 55 -12.18 -4.83 -8.20
N ARG A 56 -12.76 -5.04 -9.39
CA ARG A 56 -14.02 -4.41 -9.80
C ARG A 56 -15.24 -4.82 -8.98
N SER A 57 -15.23 -5.99 -8.35
CA SER A 57 -16.33 -6.40 -7.48
C SER A 57 -16.35 -5.65 -6.14
N HIS A 58 -15.22 -5.05 -5.74
CA HIS A 58 -15.07 -4.40 -4.44
C HIS A 58 -14.91 -2.87 -4.51
N PHE A 59 -14.51 -2.33 -5.66
CA PHE A 59 -14.13 -0.93 -5.82
C PHE A 59 -14.77 -0.30 -7.06
N SER A 60 -15.07 0.99 -6.96
CA SER A 60 -15.46 1.83 -8.07
C SER A 60 -14.30 2.10 -9.03
N ASP A 61 -14.61 2.52 -10.26
CA ASP A 61 -13.57 2.85 -11.26
C ASP A 61 -12.61 3.93 -10.76
N ALA A 62 -13.09 4.91 -9.98
CA ALA A 62 -12.25 5.97 -9.40
C ALA A 62 -11.28 5.39 -8.34
N GLU A 63 -11.76 4.58 -7.40
CA GLU A 63 -10.91 3.92 -6.41
C GLU A 63 -9.87 3.01 -7.07
N ILE A 64 -10.24 2.31 -8.15
CA ILE A 64 -9.31 1.46 -8.92
C ILE A 64 -8.18 2.29 -9.54
N VAL A 65 -8.48 3.47 -10.07
CA VAL A 65 -7.47 4.40 -10.58
C VAL A 65 -6.54 4.84 -9.46
N GLU A 66 -7.07 5.22 -8.29
CA GLU A 66 -6.27 5.63 -7.13
C GLU A 66 -5.34 4.52 -6.63
N ILE A 67 -5.86 3.30 -6.48
CA ILE A 67 -5.08 2.11 -6.11
C ILE A 67 -3.95 1.89 -7.13
N SER A 68 -4.28 1.95 -8.42
CA SER A 68 -3.32 1.71 -9.51
C SER A 68 -2.22 2.79 -9.56
N LEU A 69 -2.56 4.05 -9.26
CA LEU A 69 -1.60 5.14 -9.16
C LEU A 69 -0.63 4.94 -7.99
N ALA A 70 -1.13 4.48 -6.83
CA ALA A 70 -0.27 4.12 -5.71
C ALA A 70 0.70 3.00 -6.09
N CYS A 71 0.21 1.91 -6.71
CA CYS A 71 1.06 0.83 -7.21
C CYS A 71 2.11 1.35 -8.19
N ALA A 72 1.73 2.18 -9.16
CA ALA A 72 2.63 2.74 -10.16
C ALA A 72 3.75 3.61 -9.54
N MET A 73 3.40 4.44 -8.54
CA MET A 73 4.36 5.27 -7.82
C MET A 73 5.42 4.42 -7.10
N PHE A 74 5.00 3.41 -6.33
CA PHE A 74 5.95 2.51 -5.65
C PHE A 74 6.78 1.70 -6.66
N ASN A 75 6.18 1.27 -7.76
CA ASN A 75 6.87 0.60 -8.85
C ASN A 75 7.94 1.47 -9.53
N MET A 76 7.72 2.78 -9.63
CA MET A 76 8.72 3.73 -10.10
C MET A 76 9.87 3.86 -9.09
N ILE A 77 9.56 4.03 -7.81
CA ILE A 77 10.57 4.15 -6.73
C ILE A 77 11.44 2.89 -6.66
N ASN A 78 10.84 1.70 -6.75
CA ASN A 78 11.56 0.42 -6.77
C ASN A 78 12.56 0.37 -7.92
N ARG A 79 12.17 0.81 -9.14
CA ARG A 79 13.06 0.83 -10.31
C ARG A 79 14.23 1.79 -10.14
N LEU A 80 14.00 2.96 -9.54
CA LEU A 80 15.06 3.93 -9.27
C LEU A 80 16.04 3.37 -8.23
N ASN A 81 15.52 2.88 -7.09
CA ASN A 81 16.35 2.34 -6.03
C ASN A 81 17.19 1.14 -6.49
N ASP A 82 16.61 0.23 -7.28
CA ASP A 82 17.30 -0.91 -7.87
C ASP A 82 18.38 -0.46 -8.87
N SER A 83 18.02 0.40 -9.84
CA SER A 83 18.94 0.87 -10.89
C SER A 83 20.15 1.60 -10.33
N PHE A 84 19.96 2.36 -9.25
CA PHE A 84 21.03 3.12 -8.60
C PHE A 84 21.66 2.38 -7.42
N ARG A 85 21.24 1.14 -7.13
CA ARG A 85 21.73 0.33 -6.00
C ARG A 85 21.69 1.11 -4.69
N THR A 86 20.57 1.77 -4.45
CA THR A 86 20.38 2.59 -3.25
C THR A 86 20.49 1.69 -2.02
N GLU A 87 21.45 1.97 -1.15
CA GLU A 87 21.65 1.24 0.10
C GLU A 87 20.61 1.66 1.14
N LEU A 88 20.18 0.71 1.97
CA LEU A 88 19.32 1.01 3.11
C LEU A 88 20.05 1.88 4.12
N GLU A 89 19.36 2.88 4.64
CA GLU A 89 19.91 3.73 5.67
C GLU A 89 20.09 2.96 6.99
N SER A 90 21.07 3.38 7.79
CA SER A 90 21.30 2.78 9.10
C SER A 90 20.08 2.95 10.01
N GLU A 91 19.88 2.02 10.94
CA GLU A 91 18.79 2.14 11.93
C GLU A 91 18.89 3.44 12.74
N GLU A 92 20.11 3.90 13.03
CA GLU A 92 20.33 5.17 13.71
C GLU A 92 19.80 6.35 12.90
N TYR A 93 20.05 6.37 11.60
CA TYR A 93 19.53 7.40 10.71
C TYR A 93 17.98 7.34 10.64
N ASN A 94 17.42 6.15 10.49
CA ASN A 94 15.96 5.95 10.44
C ASN A 94 15.25 6.40 11.74
N ARG A 95 15.84 6.14 12.92
CA ARG A 95 15.30 6.64 14.20
C ARG A 95 15.24 8.17 14.25
N ARG A 96 16.22 8.86 13.66
CA ARG A 96 16.19 10.33 13.57
C ARG A 96 15.07 10.82 12.64
N GLN A 97 14.79 10.09 11.56
CA GLN A 97 13.68 10.42 10.67
C GLN A 97 12.30 10.20 11.32
N HIS A 98 12.12 9.11 12.07
CA HIS A 98 10.87 8.84 12.79
C HIS A 98 10.48 9.95 13.78
N GLY A 99 11.46 10.62 14.40
CA GLY A 99 11.24 11.78 15.26
C GLY A 99 11.18 13.13 14.54
N ALA A 100 11.52 13.20 13.25
CA ALA A 100 11.70 14.47 12.52
C ALA A 100 10.39 15.15 12.14
N VAL A 101 9.30 14.39 11.96
CA VAL A 101 8.02 14.94 11.48
C VAL A 101 6.96 15.03 12.57
N ALA A 102 7.12 14.33 13.71
CA ALA A 102 6.14 14.29 14.82
C ALA A 102 4.67 14.06 14.39
N VAL A 103 4.45 13.43 13.23
CA VAL A 103 3.10 13.13 12.70
C VAL A 103 2.65 11.78 13.25
N THR A 104 1.44 11.75 13.81
CA THR A 104 0.78 10.52 14.28
C THR A 104 -0.29 10.06 13.29
N ALA A 105 -0.67 8.78 13.33
CA ALA A 105 -1.79 8.27 12.53
C ALA A 105 -3.06 9.10 12.76
N LYS A 106 -3.38 9.39 14.03
CA LYS A 106 -4.47 10.30 14.41
C LYS A 106 -4.35 11.68 13.77
N ALA A 107 -3.16 12.27 13.72
CA ALA A 107 -2.97 13.58 13.08
C ALA A 107 -3.20 13.53 11.56
N LEU A 108 -2.84 12.43 10.89
CA LEU A 108 -3.15 12.21 9.48
C LEU A 108 -4.65 12.03 9.25
N GLU A 109 -5.31 11.24 10.10
CA GLU A 109 -6.76 11.02 10.07
C GLU A 109 -7.54 12.33 10.28
N ASP A 110 -7.19 13.10 11.30
CA ASP A 110 -7.80 14.41 11.59
C ASP A 110 -7.62 15.37 10.40
N TYR A 111 -6.44 15.37 9.76
CA TYR A 111 -6.19 16.18 8.57
C TYR A 111 -7.01 15.71 7.35
N ALA A 112 -7.05 14.41 7.09
CA ALA A 112 -7.83 13.84 5.99
C ALA A 112 -9.33 14.13 6.16
N CYS A 113 -9.86 14.00 7.37
CA CYS A 113 -11.25 14.33 7.69
C CYS A 113 -11.60 15.79 7.36
N ARG A 114 -10.72 16.75 7.68
CA ARG A 114 -10.93 18.17 7.33
C ARG A 114 -11.04 18.42 5.84
N ILE A 115 -10.30 17.68 5.01
CA ILE A 115 -10.39 17.77 3.55
C ILE A 115 -11.69 17.12 3.05
N CYS A 116 -12.07 15.98 3.62
CA CYS A 116 -13.30 15.25 3.27
C CYS A 116 -14.59 16.03 3.59
N GLU A 117 -14.59 16.92 4.57
CA GLU A 117 -15.73 17.82 4.85
C GLU A 117 -15.79 18.98 3.84
N ALA A 118 -14.65 19.55 3.45
CA ALA A 118 -14.57 20.63 2.47
C ALA A 118 -14.99 20.20 1.05
N ALA A 119 -14.90 18.91 0.71
CA ALA A 119 -15.30 18.36 -0.58
C ALA A 119 -16.81 18.07 -0.72
N ARG A 120 -17.62 18.30 0.33
CA ARG A 120 -19.09 18.01 0.35
C ARG A 120 -19.99 19.24 0.22
N THR A 121 -19.42 20.43 -0.03
CA THR A 121 -20.15 21.66 -0.38
C THR A 121 -19.93 22.00 -1.84
#